data_AF-A0A0Q8ZSP2-F1
#
_entry.id   AF-A0A0Q8ZSP2-F1
#
_cell.length_a   1.000
_cell.length_b   1.000
_cell.length_c   1.000
_cell.angle_alpha   90.00
_cell.angle_beta   90.00
_cell.angle_gamma   90.00
#
_symmetry.space_group_name_H-M   'P 1'
#
loop_
_entity.id
_entity.type
_entity.pdbx_description
1 polymer ?
#
loop_
_entity_poly.entity_id
_entity_poly.type
_entity_poly.pdbx_seq_one_letter_code
_entity_poly.pdbx_strand_id
1 'polypeptide(L)'
;MTLALAPSFSNCVRKVLRRETDAVFTDTVLLYGYAAQNDELQVLPDINIGDPTYYGIGLPKGHLAECERIRKALVKYARTQWTTDFKNNLPAAVAADSAYINHYRPDNDKMNEDSCRSD
;
A
#
# COMPACT_ATOMS: atom_id res chain seq x y z
N MET A 1 -18.42 3.46 -19.53
CA MET A 1 -17.64 3.47 -18.27
C MET A 1 -17.11 4.88 -18.08
N THR A 2 -17.53 5.55 -17.01
CA THR A 2 -17.15 6.96 -16.75
C THR A 2 -16.27 7.00 -15.52
N LEU A 3 -15.08 7.57 -15.66
CA LEU A 3 -14.18 7.78 -14.53
C LEU A 3 -14.66 8.97 -13.68
N ALA A 4 -14.89 8.75 -12.39
CA ALA A 4 -15.25 9.80 -11.45
C ALA A 4 -14.08 10.07 -10.49
N LEU A 5 -13.59 11.31 -10.48
CA LEU A 5 -12.57 11.74 -9.53
C LEU A 5 -13.21 12.14 -8.19
N ALA A 6 -12.43 11.99 -7.11
CA ALA A 6 -12.79 12.48 -5.79
C ALA A 6 -11.55 12.96 -5.02
N PRO A 7 -11.71 13.83 -4.00
CA PRO A 7 -10.57 14.38 -3.25
C PRO A 7 -9.80 13.35 -2.42
N SER A 8 -10.36 12.17 -2.16
CA SER A 8 -9.70 11.11 -1.38
C SER A 8 -10.33 9.74 -1.65
N PHE A 9 -9.61 8.66 -1.30
CA PHE A 9 -10.12 7.29 -1.40
C PHE A 9 -11.38 7.07 -0.55
N SER A 10 -11.47 7.68 0.64
CA SER A 10 -12.68 7.61 1.47
C SER A 10 -13.89 8.26 0.78
N ASN A 11 -13.68 9.29 -0.06
CA ASN A 11 -14.76 9.84 -0.88
C ASN A 11 -15.18 8.88 -1.99
N CYS A 12 -14.23 8.22 -2.68
CA CYS A 12 -14.53 7.20 -3.68
C CYS A 12 -15.34 6.05 -3.09
N VAL A 13 -14.93 5.52 -1.93
CA VAL A 13 -15.65 4.44 -1.23
C VAL A 13 -17.06 4.85 -0.84
N ARG A 14 -17.26 6.09 -0.34
CA ARG A 14 -18.61 6.61 -0.05
C ARG A 14 -19.50 6.68 -1.29
N LYS A 15 -18.96 7.02 -2.46
CA LYS A 15 -19.72 7.03 -3.72
C LYS A 15 -20.18 5.62 -4.12
N VAL A 16 -19.33 4.61 -3.93
CA VAL A 16 -19.70 3.19 -4.15
C VAL A 16 -20.83 2.77 -3.21
N LEU A 17 -20.71 3.05 -1.90
CA LEU A 17 -21.74 2.72 -0.91
C LEU A 17 -23.09 3.42 -1.18
N ARG A 18 -23.05 4.63 -1.74
CA ARG A 18 -24.24 5.39 -2.15
C ARG A 18 -24.77 5.00 -3.54
N ARG A 19 -24.13 4.03 -4.20
CA ARG A 19 -24.47 3.60 -5.58
C ARG A 19 -24.38 4.73 -6.61
N GLU A 20 -23.53 5.74 -6.34
CA GLU A 20 -23.22 6.81 -7.29
C GLU A 20 -22.17 6.36 -8.32
N THR A 21 -21.39 5.33 -8.00
CA THR A 21 -20.37 4.69 -8.86
C THR A 21 -20.36 3.19 -8.63
N ASP A 22 -20.00 2.41 -9.65
CA ASP A 22 -20.02 0.94 -9.57
C ASP A 22 -18.85 0.34 -8.78
N ALA A 23 -17.68 1.00 -8.80
CA ALA A 23 -16.46 0.51 -8.17
C ALA A 23 -15.48 1.65 -7.86
N VAL A 24 -14.51 1.36 -7.01
CA VAL A 24 -13.30 2.16 -6.76
C VAL A 24 -12.08 1.33 -7.12
N PHE A 25 -11.09 1.94 -7.77
CA PHE A 25 -9.79 1.33 -8.00
C PHE A 25 -8.70 2.18 -7.33
N THR A 26 -7.77 1.52 -6.68
CA THR A 26 -6.55 2.07 -6.06
C THR A 26 -5.67 0.88 -5.67
N ASP A 27 -4.58 1.11 -4.95
CA ASP A 27 -3.69 0.07 -4.46
C ASP A 27 -4.44 -0.99 -3.64
N THR A 28 -4.21 -2.26 -3.95
CA THR A 28 -4.97 -3.42 -3.42
C THR A 28 -4.99 -3.46 -1.89
N VAL A 29 -3.89 -3.11 -1.23
CA VAL A 29 -3.81 -3.09 0.23
C VAL A 29 -4.74 -2.03 0.85
N LEU A 30 -4.95 -0.90 0.18
CA LEU A 30 -5.91 0.13 0.62
C LEU A 30 -7.35 -0.38 0.46
N LEU A 31 -7.64 -1.09 -0.63
CA LEU A 31 -8.95 -1.69 -0.86
C LEU A 31 -9.30 -2.70 0.24
N TYR A 32 -8.35 -3.58 0.63
CA TYR A 32 -8.56 -4.48 1.77
C TYR A 32 -8.77 -3.75 3.10
N GLY A 33 -8.08 -2.63 3.31
CA GLY A 33 -8.29 -1.78 4.48
C GLY A 33 -9.71 -1.20 4.56
N TYR A 34 -10.30 -0.81 3.43
CA TYR A 34 -11.69 -0.34 3.38
C TYR A 34 -12.71 -1.47 3.50
N ALA A 35 -12.48 -2.61 2.84
CA ALA A 35 -13.35 -3.78 2.93
C ALA A 35 -13.41 -4.33 4.37
N ALA A 36 -12.28 -4.29 5.10
CA ALA A 36 -12.25 -4.71 6.51
C ALA A 36 -13.11 -3.83 7.45
N GLN A 37 -13.49 -2.63 7.03
CA GLN A 37 -14.28 -1.69 7.82
C GLN A 37 -15.77 -1.69 7.44
N ASN A 38 -16.17 -2.38 6.38
CA ASN A 38 -17.54 -2.36 5.88
C ASN A 38 -17.89 -3.66 5.13
N ASP A 39 -18.81 -4.43 5.70
CA ASP A 39 -19.22 -5.75 5.20
C ASP A 39 -19.98 -5.71 3.85
N GLU A 40 -20.41 -4.54 3.38
CA GLU A 40 -21.02 -4.37 2.04
C GLU A 40 -19.98 -4.31 0.93
N LEU A 41 -18.69 -4.20 1.27
CA LEU A 41 -17.60 -4.07 0.31
C LEU A 41 -16.80 -5.36 0.20
N GLN A 42 -16.42 -5.71 -1.03
CA GLN A 42 -15.48 -6.79 -1.32
C GLN A 42 -14.43 -6.32 -2.31
N VAL A 43 -13.20 -6.83 -2.14
CA VAL A 43 -12.14 -6.66 -3.14
C VAL A 43 -12.28 -7.79 -4.16
N LEU A 44 -12.44 -7.43 -5.43
CA LEU A 44 -12.50 -8.42 -6.50
C LEU A 44 -11.11 -9.06 -6.70
N PRO A 45 -11.00 -10.40 -6.70
CA PRO A 45 -9.73 -11.08 -6.93
C PRO A 45 -9.29 -10.92 -8.40
N ASP A 46 -8.00 -11.13 -8.65
CA ASP A 46 -7.39 -11.19 -9.99
C ASP A 46 -7.54 -9.93 -10.86
N ILE A 47 -7.89 -8.79 -10.26
CA ILE A 47 -7.89 -7.48 -10.93
C ILE A 47 -6.65 -6.69 -10.47
N ASN A 48 -5.60 -6.72 -11.28
CA ASN A 48 -4.42 -5.87 -11.12
C ASN A 48 -4.32 -4.91 -12.31
N ILE A 49 -4.32 -3.61 -12.03
CA ILE A 49 -4.26 -2.56 -13.05
C ILE A 49 -2.94 -1.80 -12.88
N GLY A 50 -2.09 -1.86 -13.89
CA GLY A 50 -0.81 -1.15 -13.93
C GLY A 50 0.33 -1.90 -13.23
N ASP A 51 1.47 -1.22 -13.15
CA ASP A 51 2.70 -1.72 -12.52
C ASP A 51 2.61 -1.63 -10.97
N PRO A 52 3.37 -2.45 -10.24
CA PRO A 52 3.42 -2.38 -8.78
C PRO A 52 3.87 -1.01 -8.25
N THR A 53 3.13 -0.48 -7.27
CA THR A 53 3.48 0.74 -6.55
C THR A 53 4.39 0.42 -5.35
N TYR A 54 5.59 0.98 -5.31
CA TYR A 54 6.48 0.91 -4.14
C TYR A 54 6.31 2.15 -3.26
N TYR A 55 5.77 1.98 -2.05
CA TYR A 55 5.65 3.09 -1.09
C TYR A 55 6.98 3.42 -0.43
N GLY A 56 7.43 4.67 -0.57
CA GLY A 56 8.63 5.21 0.05
C GLY A 56 8.35 6.35 1.04
N ILE A 57 9.32 6.63 1.90
CA ILE A 57 9.32 7.83 2.76
C ILE A 57 9.98 8.96 1.98
N GLY A 58 9.18 9.94 1.55
CA GLY A 58 9.68 11.12 0.84
C GLY A 58 10.41 12.09 1.78
N LEU A 59 11.57 12.59 1.34
CA LEU A 59 12.38 13.58 2.04
C LEU A 59 12.65 14.79 1.14
N PRO A 60 12.86 16.00 1.70
CA PRO A 60 13.31 17.12 0.90
C PRO A 60 14.68 16.81 0.27
N LYS A 61 14.92 17.35 -0.92
CA LYS A 61 16.22 17.19 -1.61
C LYS A 61 17.36 17.72 -0.75
N GLY A 62 18.52 17.06 -0.81
CA GLY A 62 19.73 17.43 -0.06
C GLY A 62 19.88 16.77 1.32
N HIS A 63 18.86 16.08 1.83
CA HIS A 63 18.90 15.39 3.14
C HIS A 63 19.43 13.95 3.04
N LEU A 64 20.61 13.78 2.44
CA LEU A 64 21.18 12.46 2.17
C LEU A 64 21.51 11.70 3.46
N ALA A 65 22.01 12.39 4.49
CA ALA A 65 22.35 11.77 5.76
C ALA A 65 21.11 11.23 6.49
N GLU A 66 20.01 11.99 6.49
CA GLU A 66 18.73 11.55 7.04
C GLU A 66 18.13 10.41 6.23
N CYS A 67 18.21 10.47 4.89
CA CYS A 67 17.78 9.40 4.01
C CYS A 67 18.47 8.08 4.37
N GLU A 68 19.80 8.10 4.49
CA GLU A 68 20.58 6.92 4.86
C GLU A 68 20.20 6.37 6.25
N ARG A 69 19.92 7.25 7.21
CA ARG A 69 19.47 6.84 8.54
C ARG A 69 18.10 6.14 8.49
N ILE A 70 17.17 6.69 7.72
CA ILE A 70 15.82 6.14 7.54
C ILE A 70 15.88 4.81 6.78
N ARG A 71 16.62 4.74 5.68
CA ARG A 71 16.82 3.51 4.89
C ARG A 71 17.33 2.36 5.76
N LYS A 72 18.36 2.60 6.57
CA LYS A 72 18.89 1.59 7.51
C LYS A 72 17.85 1.13 8.53
N ALA A 73 17.04 2.05 9.05
CA ALA A 73 15.95 1.73 9.97
C ALA A 73 14.86 0.90 9.27
N LEU A 74 14.47 1.24 8.05
CA LEU A 74 13.49 0.51 7.25
C LEU A 74 13.95 -0.91 6.91
N VAL A 75 15.21 -1.11 6.50
CA VAL A 75 15.77 -2.44 6.25
C VAL A 75 15.71 -3.30 7.52
N LYS A 76 16.07 -2.74 8.68
CA LYS A 76 15.96 -3.45 9.96
C LYS A 76 14.51 -3.76 10.31
N TYR A 77 13.60 -2.81 10.09
CA TYR A 77 12.17 -2.96 10.34
C TYR A 77 11.54 -4.07 9.48
N ALA A 78 11.82 -4.08 8.18
CA ALA A 78 11.35 -5.07 7.21
C ALA A 78 11.74 -6.50 7.61
N ARG A 79 12.92 -6.67 8.23
CA ARG A 79 13.42 -7.97 8.71
C ARG A 79 12.84 -8.42 10.05
N THR A 80 12.42 -7.50 10.91
CA THR A 80 12.15 -7.82 12.33
C THR A 80 10.70 -7.65 12.75
N GLN A 81 10.06 -6.55 12.34
CA GLN A 81 8.76 -6.13 12.89
C GLN A 81 7.65 -6.11 11.84
N TRP A 82 8.01 -5.85 10.57
CA TRP A 82 7.05 -5.66 9.49
C TRP A 82 5.99 -6.75 9.41
N THR A 83 6.37 -8.03 9.52
CA THR A 83 5.41 -9.15 9.40
C THR A 83 4.34 -9.11 10.48
N THR A 84 4.72 -8.77 11.71
CA THR A 84 3.81 -8.69 12.85
C THR A 84 2.89 -7.48 12.71
N ASP A 85 3.46 -6.32 12.38
CA ASP A 85 2.68 -5.10 12.23
C ASP A 85 1.71 -5.19 11.04
N PHE A 86 2.12 -5.77 9.92
CA PHE A 86 1.26 -5.97 8.76
C PHE A 86 0.07 -6.86 9.12
N LYS A 87 0.30 -7.97 9.82
CA LYS A 87 -0.78 -8.86 10.30
C LYS A 87 -1.76 -8.16 11.23
N ASN A 88 -1.25 -7.37 12.17
CA ASN A 88 -2.07 -6.71 13.17
C ASN A 88 -2.93 -5.58 12.56
N ASN A 89 -2.39 -4.87 11.57
CA ASN A 89 -3.07 -3.70 11.00
C ASN A 89 -3.87 -4.01 9.73
N LEU A 90 -3.52 -5.08 9.00
CA LEU A 90 -4.14 -5.44 7.71
C LEU A 90 -4.54 -6.93 7.65
N PRO A 91 -5.33 -7.43 8.63
CA PRO A 91 -5.69 -8.85 8.68
C PRO A 91 -6.49 -9.32 7.46
N ALA A 92 -7.32 -8.45 6.85
CA ALA A 92 -8.07 -8.79 5.64
C ALA A 92 -7.16 -9.07 4.43
N ALA A 93 -6.06 -8.30 4.28
CA ALA A 93 -5.08 -8.55 3.22
C ALA A 93 -4.35 -9.88 3.43
N VAL A 94 -4.03 -10.22 4.68
CA VAL A 94 -3.41 -11.51 5.03
C VAL A 94 -4.35 -12.69 4.77
N ALA A 95 -5.65 -12.51 5.07
CA ALA A 95 -6.65 -13.55 4.83
C ALA A 95 -6.89 -13.79 3.34
N ALA A 96 -6.85 -12.72 2.53
CA ALA A 96 -7.08 -12.79 1.10
C ALA A 96 -5.86 -13.24 0.29
N ASP A 97 -4.65 -13.09 0.82
CA ASP A 97 -3.41 -13.40 0.12
C ASP A 97 -2.45 -14.22 1.00
N SER A 98 -2.36 -15.52 0.74
CA SER A 98 -1.44 -16.40 1.48
C SER A 98 0.03 -16.11 1.19
N ALA A 99 0.34 -15.39 0.10
CA ALA A 99 1.67 -14.97 -0.31
C ALA A 99 1.95 -13.49 0.04
N TYR A 100 1.16 -12.87 0.94
CA TYR A 100 1.24 -11.45 1.29
C TYR A 100 2.66 -10.97 1.67
N ILE A 101 3.51 -11.83 2.24
CA ILE A 101 4.90 -11.49 2.56
C ILE A 101 5.70 -11.18 1.29
N ASN A 102 5.51 -11.96 0.22
CA ASN A 102 6.22 -11.76 -1.03
C ASN A 102 5.65 -10.59 -1.83
N HIS A 103 4.34 -10.33 -1.70
CA HIS A 103 3.67 -9.28 -2.46
C HIS A 103 3.78 -7.89 -1.83
N TYR A 104 3.73 -7.77 -0.50
CA TYR A 104 3.64 -6.47 0.17
C TYR A 104 4.87 -6.08 0.99
N ARG A 105 5.74 -7.01 1.38
CA ARG A 105 6.92 -6.66 2.18
C ARG A 105 7.92 -5.90 1.32
N PRO A 106 8.46 -4.76 1.80
CA PRO A 106 9.55 -4.08 1.12
C PRO A 106 10.75 -5.01 0.91
N ASP A 107 11.28 -5.01 -0.30
CA ASP A 107 12.48 -5.74 -0.66
C ASP A 107 13.71 -4.98 -0.14
N ASN A 108 14.55 -5.65 0.66
CA ASN A 108 15.72 -5.00 1.26
C ASN A 108 16.78 -4.63 0.24
N ASP A 109 16.96 -5.43 -0.80
CA ASP A 109 17.99 -5.22 -1.81
C ASP A 109 17.56 -4.05 -2.70
N LYS A 110 16.29 -4.01 -3.12
CA LYS A 110 15.73 -2.84 -3.81
C LYS A 110 15.77 -1.58 -2.96
N MET A 111 15.49 -1.66 -1.65
CA MET A 111 15.64 -0.50 -0.76
C MET A 111 17.10 0.00 -0.70
N ASN A 112 18.09 -0.88 -0.79
CA ASN A 112 19.49 -0.50 -0.83
C ASN A 112 19.91 0.09 -2.18
N GLU A 113 19.33 -0.42 -3.28
CA GLU A 113 19.67 -0.01 -4.65
C GLU A 113 18.97 1.29 -5.06
N ASP A 114 17.70 1.46 -4.72
CA ASP A 114 16.81 2.49 -5.28
C ASP A 114 16.62 3.72 -4.39
N SER A 115 17.09 3.69 -3.14
CA SER A 115 16.94 4.82 -2.20
C SER A 115 18.19 5.69 -2.11
N CYS A 116 18.00 6.95 -1.70
CA CYS A 116 19.09 7.86 -1.28
C CYS A 116 20.16 8.11 -2.36
N ARG A 117 19.73 8.19 -3.62
CA ARG A 117 20.61 8.57 -4.74
C ARG A 117 20.88 10.07 -4.70
N SER A 118 22.08 10.46 -5.13
CA SER A 118 22.59 11.83 -5.06
C SER A 118 22.41 12.60 -6.39
N ASP A 119 21.45 12.19 -7.20
CA ASP A 119 21.14 12.77 -8.52
C ASP A 119 20.92 14.30 -8.48
#